data_AF-C7XVA0-F1
#
_entry.id   AF-C7XVA0-F1
#
_cell.length_a   1.000
_cell.length_b   1.000
_cell.length_c   1.000
_cell.angle_alpha   90.00
_cell.angle_beta   90.00
_cell.angle_gamma   90.00
#
_symmetry.space_group_name_H-M   'P 1'
#
loop_
_entity.id
_entity.type
_entity.pdbx_description
1 polymer ?
#
loop_
_entity_poly.entity_id
_entity_poly.type
_entity_poly.pdbx_seq_one_letter_code
_entity_poly.pdbx_strand_id
1 'polypeptide(L)'
;MMTKSSDKIVSTLAKYDRFVTSKELAQIIGVSPKTIYRSVTEINQKYHFPLIKSERGKGYILDYDQYLKLNGHFHEEQNLVVKSPIERRNEVITTLLFNAPLAVNINDVYEKYYVSAELIRQDLLAINNLLHKYNLNIQRHNNYVAVKGEEQQIRRAINSALVQSKAMNTESINDFASEFEDLSNYDNSFLTTQIDWIQKSLGTTIPYPYNVNIFSHLYVLIKRFRNGKVVKDTQQSDFADKCLQLRKENAKFWKISNDVIQNTADYIHRDIPEIESYYLLEYLISMRYNHDFAIDDEVSSDASKLADYYINGFQLSIHDPKVKALKGDLISHIRPMFNRLKNRIVIANKLLDDIKSEYQKLFDCLKRLSRQANDDGLLSWKISDDEIGFLTLYFAKYFEETSLNKRVLVMCASGVGTSKLLYAKIHRNFPELDLVGIVSKSDYESHYSQYVNVDLIVSTIPVSPRNNEQVILSSAMFNMQDRNRLSRYLDEHNVD
;
A
#
# COMPACT_ATOMS: atom_id res chain seq x y z
N MET A 1 18.24 5.16 -38.63
CA MET A 1 17.05 4.58 -37.96
C MET A 1 17.45 3.32 -37.21
N MET A 2 17.07 3.15 -35.94
CA MET A 2 17.25 1.86 -35.25
C MET A 2 16.29 0.82 -35.83
N THR A 3 16.69 -0.44 -35.88
CA THR A 3 15.76 -1.52 -36.20
C THR A 3 14.84 -1.74 -34.99
N LYS A 4 13.56 -2.09 -35.20
CA LYS A 4 12.56 -2.32 -34.14
C LYS A 4 12.98 -3.34 -33.05
N SER A 5 14.00 -4.15 -33.33
CA SER A 5 14.59 -5.11 -32.39
C SER A 5 15.58 -4.45 -31.44
N SER A 6 16.29 -3.42 -31.89
CA SER A 6 17.33 -2.74 -31.12
C SER A 6 16.76 -1.88 -29.99
N ASP A 7 15.67 -1.15 -30.25
CA ASP A 7 15.01 -0.30 -29.24
C ASP A 7 14.40 -1.13 -28.10
N LYS A 8 13.91 -2.34 -28.41
CA LYS A 8 13.40 -3.29 -27.42
C LYS A 8 14.48 -3.81 -26.48
N ILE A 9 15.71 -4.01 -26.97
CA ILE A 9 16.83 -4.48 -26.14
C ILE A 9 17.24 -3.39 -25.16
N VAL A 10 17.41 -2.16 -25.63
CA VAL A 10 17.83 -1.02 -24.78
C VAL A 10 16.79 -0.75 -23.70
N SER A 11 15.51 -0.64 -24.06
CA SER A 11 14.41 -0.39 -23.11
C SER A 11 14.20 -1.53 -22.11
N THR A 12 14.45 -2.78 -22.50
CA THR A 12 14.40 -3.91 -21.57
C THR A 12 15.53 -3.82 -20.56
N LEU A 13 16.77 -3.60 -21.01
CA LEU A 13 17.93 -3.52 -20.13
C LEU A 13 17.87 -2.32 -19.18
N ALA A 14 17.24 -1.21 -19.59
CA ALA A 14 17.04 -0.03 -18.73
C ALA A 14 16.22 -0.31 -17.45
N LYS A 15 15.41 -1.38 -17.45
CA LYS A 15 14.58 -1.78 -16.30
C LYS A 15 15.30 -2.67 -15.29
N TYR A 16 16.54 -3.09 -15.58
CA TYR A 16 17.30 -4.01 -14.75
C TYR A 16 18.66 -3.40 -14.39
N ASP A 17 18.94 -3.30 -13.09
CA ASP A 17 20.26 -2.89 -12.57
C ASP A 17 21.22 -4.08 -12.40
N ARG A 18 21.04 -5.10 -13.26
CA ARG A 18 21.83 -6.34 -13.25
C ARG A 18 22.04 -6.85 -14.66
N PHE A 19 23.03 -7.73 -14.82
CA PHE A 19 23.20 -8.46 -16.07
C PHE A 19 21.97 -9.34 -16.35
N VAL A 20 21.49 -9.28 -17.59
CA VAL A 20 20.40 -10.09 -18.15
C VAL A 20 20.96 -10.97 -19.26
N THR A 21 20.72 -12.27 -19.18
CA THR A 21 21.26 -13.23 -20.14
C THR A 21 20.61 -13.08 -21.52
N SER A 22 21.29 -13.54 -22.57
CA SER A 22 20.73 -13.58 -23.94
C SER A 22 19.43 -14.39 -24.02
N LYS A 23 19.29 -15.43 -23.18
CA LYS A 23 18.11 -16.29 -23.09
C LYS A 23 16.94 -15.57 -22.43
N GLU A 24 17.20 -14.84 -21.35
CA GLU A 24 16.17 -14.00 -20.68
C GLU A 24 15.72 -12.87 -21.61
N LEU A 25 16.66 -12.14 -22.24
CA LEU A 25 16.30 -11.09 -23.21
C LEU A 25 15.52 -11.65 -24.40
N ALA A 26 15.92 -12.82 -24.92
CA ALA A 26 15.20 -13.51 -25.99
C ALA A 26 13.76 -13.86 -25.58
N GLN A 27 13.54 -14.31 -24.35
CA GLN A 27 12.21 -14.60 -23.80
C GLN A 27 11.37 -13.34 -23.62
N ILE A 28 11.95 -12.25 -23.13
CA ILE A 28 11.25 -10.98 -22.90
C ILE A 28 10.86 -10.33 -24.23
N ILE A 29 11.75 -10.36 -25.22
CA ILE A 29 11.60 -9.64 -26.49
C ILE A 29 10.90 -10.48 -27.56
N GLY A 30 10.89 -11.81 -27.40
CA GLY A 30 10.24 -12.75 -28.32
C GLY A 30 11.06 -13.05 -29.59
N VAL A 31 12.39 -13.11 -29.47
CA VAL A 31 13.31 -13.39 -30.59
C VAL A 31 14.33 -14.47 -30.21
N SER A 32 15.13 -14.95 -31.17
CA SER A 32 16.18 -15.94 -30.86
C SER A 32 17.36 -15.31 -30.09
N PRO A 33 18.08 -16.06 -29.23
CA PRO A 33 19.30 -15.55 -28.58
C PRO A 33 20.38 -15.07 -29.57
N LYS A 34 20.43 -15.66 -30.77
CA LYS A 34 21.33 -15.21 -31.87
C LYS A 34 20.92 -13.83 -32.40
N THR A 35 19.62 -13.54 -32.44
CA THR A 35 19.09 -12.23 -32.84
C THR A 35 19.45 -11.16 -31.80
N ILE A 36 19.37 -11.49 -30.51
CA ILE A 36 19.80 -10.60 -29.41
C ILE A 36 21.28 -10.25 -29.58
N TYR A 37 22.15 -11.24 -29.80
CA TYR A 37 23.58 -11.00 -30.02
C TYR A 37 23.83 -10.02 -31.17
N ARG A 38 23.20 -10.27 -32.33
CA ARG A 38 23.36 -9.42 -33.52
C ARG A 38 22.86 -7.99 -33.27
N SER A 39 21.69 -7.84 -32.67
CA SER A 39 21.12 -6.53 -32.37
C SER A 39 21.92 -5.75 -31.32
N VAL A 40 22.48 -6.40 -30.29
CA VAL A 40 23.39 -5.74 -29.33
C VAL A 40 24.66 -5.23 -30.03
N THR A 41 25.23 -6.02 -30.94
CA THR A 41 26.38 -5.58 -31.75
C THR A 41 26.01 -4.38 -32.62
N GLU A 42 24.87 -4.42 -33.32
CA GLU A 42 24.37 -3.30 -34.13
C GLU A 42 24.13 -2.03 -33.30
N ILE A 43 23.58 -2.16 -32.08
CA ILE A 43 23.38 -1.03 -31.14
C ILE A 43 24.71 -0.39 -30.77
N ASN A 44 25.69 -1.19 -30.34
CA ASN A 44 26.97 -0.68 -29.88
C ASN A 44 27.81 -0.08 -31.02
N GLN A 45 27.64 -0.54 -32.26
CA GLN A 45 28.31 0.02 -33.43
C GLN A 45 27.70 1.35 -33.91
N LYS A 46 26.47 1.66 -33.48
CA LYS A 46 25.78 2.88 -33.89
C LYS A 46 26.31 4.14 -33.18
N TYR A 47 26.93 3.97 -32.02
CA TYR A 47 27.42 5.06 -31.19
C TYR A 47 28.95 5.01 -31.07
N HIS A 48 29.60 6.14 -30.80
CA HIS A 48 31.05 6.21 -30.60
C HIS A 48 31.54 5.50 -29.31
N PHE A 49 30.62 5.00 -28.50
CA PHE A 49 30.84 4.27 -27.26
C PHE A 49 29.83 3.12 -27.14
N PRO A 50 30.16 2.02 -26.44
CA PRO A 50 29.23 0.92 -26.24
C PRO A 50 28.12 1.31 -25.25
N LEU A 51 26.87 1.31 -25.72
CA LEU A 51 25.68 1.57 -24.89
C LEU A 51 25.33 0.36 -24.00
N ILE A 52 25.65 -0.84 -24.45
CA ILE A 52 25.37 -2.10 -23.75
C ILE A 52 26.70 -2.80 -23.44
N LYS A 53 26.97 -3.04 -22.16
CA LYS A 53 28.11 -3.83 -21.71
C LYS A 53 27.77 -5.31 -21.80
N SER A 54 28.67 -6.09 -22.39
CA SER A 54 28.53 -7.54 -22.57
C SER A 54 29.63 -8.26 -21.79
N GLU A 55 29.26 -9.08 -20.81
CA GLU A 55 30.20 -9.91 -20.05
C GLU A 55 29.95 -11.40 -20.31
N ARG A 56 31.01 -12.11 -20.72
CA ARG A 56 30.94 -13.54 -21.03
C ARG A 56 30.52 -14.32 -19.78
N GLY A 57 29.40 -15.02 -19.86
CA GLY A 57 28.84 -15.81 -18.76
C GLY A 57 27.82 -15.06 -17.88
N LYS A 58 27.82 -13.72 -17.86
CA LYS A 58 26.85 -12.92 -17.09
C LYS A 58 25.71 -12.36 -17.96
N GLY A 59 25.98 -12.04 -19.23
CA GLY A 59 24.98 -11.52 -20.16
C GLY A 59 25.22 -10.06 -20.51
N TYR A 60 24.14 -9.28 -20.57
CA TYR A 60 24.14 -7.89 -21.02
C TYR A 60 23.61 -6.97 -19.93
N ILE A 61 24.20 -5.78 -19.79
CA ILE A 61 23.72 -4.72 -18.91
C ILE A 61 23.81 -3.38 -19.64
N LEU A 62 22.87 -2.48 -19.36
CA LEU A 62 22.91 -1.14 -19.94
C LEU A 62 23.96 -0.28 -19.22
N ASP A 63 24.76 0.47 -19.98
CA ASP A 63 25.58 1.54 -19.40
C ASP A 63 24.69 2.77 -19.19
N TYR A 64 24.18 2.93 -17.97
CA TYR A 64 23.15 3.92 -17.67
C TYR A 64 23.65 5.36 -17.81
N ASP A 65 24.91 5.65 -17.49
CA ASP A 65 25.52 6.98 -17.66
C ASP A 65 25.59 7.38 -19.12
N GLN A 66 25.86 6.41 -20.00
CA GLN A 66 25.88 6.63 -21.45
C GLN A 66 24.48 6.72 -22.05
N TYR A 67 23.52 5.97 -21.49
CA TYR A 67 22.11 6.05 -21.85
C TYR A 67 21.50 7.42 -21.49
N LEU A 68 21.80 7.97 -20.31
CA LEU A 68 21.32 9.29 -19.88
C LEU A 68 21.84 10.43 -20.79
N LYS A 69 23.09 10.33 -21.28
CA LYS A 69 23.65 11.30 -22.23
C LYS A 69 22.93 11.32 -23.57
N LEU A 70 22.23 10.24 -23.93
CA LEU A 70 21.44 10.13 -25.18
C LEU A 70 19.99 10.63 -25.01
N ASN A 71 19.44 10.60 -23.78
CA ASN A 71 18.04 10.93 -23.50
C ASN A 71 17.68 12.42 -23.54
N GLY A 72 18.64 13.33 -23.74
CA GLY A 72 18.35 14.76 -23.93
C GLY A 72 17.59 15.12 -25.22
N HIS A 73 17.28 14.16 -26.10
CA HIS A 73 16.74 14.40 -27.45
C HIS A 73 15.60 13.43 -27.88
N PHE A 74 14.94 12.71 -26.95
CA PHE A 74 13.90 11.71 -27.26
C PHE A 74 12.52 12.00 -26.66
N HIS A 75 12.10 13.27 -26.65
CA HIS A 75 10.68 13.59 -26.63
C HIS A 75 10.23 13.86 -28.06
N GLU A 76 9.15 13.16 -28.47
CA GLU A 76 8.48 13.22 -29.78
C GLU A 76 9.04 12.28 -30.87
N GLU A 77 8.59 11.01 -30.86
CA GLU A 77 7.86 10.35 -31.97
C GLU A 77 7.82 8.81 -31.82
N GLN A 78 6.60 8.24 -31.96
CA GLN A 78 6.23 6.82 -32.12
C GLN A 78 6.38 5.88 -30.89
N ASN A 79 5.33 5.90 -30.06
CA ASN A 79 5.06 5.02 -28.91
C ASN A 79 5.02 3.52 -29.26
N LEU A 80 6.15 2.82 -29.15
CA LEU A 80 6.19 1.37 -28.93
C LEU A 80 6.07 1.11 -27.42
N VAL A 81 4.85 0.90 -26.93
CA VAL A 81 4.62 0.73 -25.48
C VAL A 81 4.96 -0.70 -25.05
N VAL A 82 6.19 -0.94 -24.62
CA VAL A 82 6.64 -2.25 -24.10
C VAL A 82 6.18 -2.42 -22.65
N LYS A 83 4.98 -2.98 -22.48
CA LYS A 83 4.37 -3.33 -21.18
C LYS A 83 4.70 -4.76 -20.75
N SER A 84 4.83 -4.99 -19.45
CA SER A 84 4.96 -6.33 -18.88
C SER A 84 3.70 -7.17 -19.15
N PRO A 85 3.76 -8.52 -19.10
CA PRO A 85 2.56 -9.34 -19.23
C PRO A 85 1.47 -9.04 -18.18
N ILE A 86 1.85 -8.51 -17.01
CA ILE A 86 0.90 -8.13 -15.97
C ILE A 86 0.23 -6.80 -16.34
N GLU A 87 1.01 -5.77 -16.67
CA GLU A 87 0.51 -4.46 -17.10
C GLU A 87 -0.43 -4.58 -18.31
N ARG A 88 -0.02 -5.34 -19.32
CA ARG A 88 -0.85 -5.61 -20.50
C ARG A 88 -2.18 -6.25 -20.12
N ARG A 89 -2.16 -7.29 -19.29
CA ARG A 89 -3.41 -7.95 -18.85
C ARG A 89 -4.30 -7.01 -18.04
N ASN A 90 -3.72 -6.14 -17.21
CA ASN A 90 -4.43 -5.14 -16.42
C ASN A 90 -5.13 -4.08 -17.30
N GLU A 91 -4.52 -3.68 -18.42
CA GLU A 91 -5.21 -2.79 -19.38
C GLU A 91 -6.29 -3.50 -20.18
N VAL A 92 -6.02 -4.73 -20.61
CA VAL A 92 -6.99 -5.53 -21.37
C VAL A 92 -8.22 -5.78 -20.50
N ILE A 93 -8.05 -6.23 -19.25
CA ILE A 93 -9.18 -6.46 -18.34
C ILE A 93 -9.96 -5.17 -18.07
N THR A 94 -9.27 -4.04 -17.86
CA THR A 94 -9.90 -2.74 -17.63
C THR A 94 -10.73 -2.31 -18.85
N THR A 95 -10.18 -2.48 -20.06
CA THR A 95 -10.88 -2.21 -21.32
C THR A 95 -12.12 -3.09 -21.48
N LEU A 96 -11.99 -4.40 -21.22
CA LEU A 96 -13.11 -5.35 -21.31
C LEU A 96 -14.22 -5.01 -20.30
N LEU A 97 -13.85 -4.70 -19.06
CA LEU A 97 -14.80 -4.40 -18.00
C LEU A 97 -15.54 -3.08 -18.22
N PHE A 98 -14.85 -2.02 -18.67
CA PHE A 98 -15.52 -0.75 -18.97
C PHE A 98 -16.50 -0.83 -20.14
N ASN A 99 -16.28 -1.75 -21.09
CA ASN A 99 -17.18 -1.99 -22.22
C ASN A 99 -18.28 -3.03 -21.93
N ALA A 100 -18.23 -3.74 -20.80
CA ALA A 100 -19.22 -4.77 -20.47
C ALA A 100 -20.66 -4.19 -20.47
N PRO A 101 -21.70 -4.94 -20.87
CA PRO A 101 -21.67 -6.31 -21.38
C PRO A 101 -21.52 -6.37 -22.91
N LEU A 102 -21.07 -5.27 -23.55
CA LEU A 102 -20.83 -5.21 -24.99
C LEU A 102 -19.58 -6.01 -25.35
N ALA A 103 -19.59 -6.58 -26.55
CA ALA A 103 -18.46 -7.33 -27.05
C ALA A 103 -17.49 -6.40 -27.78
N VAL A 104 -16.20 -6.50 -27.47
CA VAL A 104 -15.13 -5.75 -28.14
C VAL A 104 -14.31 -6.68 -29.03
N ASN A 105 -13.81 -6.16 -30.14
CA ASN A 105 -12.91 -6.90 -31.00
C ASN A 105 -11.55 -7.03 -30.32
N ILE A 106 -11.13 -8.26 -30.05
CA ILE A 106 -9.92 -8.54 -29.30
C ILE A 106 -8.65 -8.16 -30.07
N ASN A 107 -8.69 -8.16 -31.40
CA ASN A 107 -7.53 -7.77 -32.20
C ASN A 107 -7.24 -6.28 -32.03
N ASP A 108 -8.29 -5.45 -32.00
CA ASP A 108 -8.17 -4.00 -31.82
C ASP A 108 -7.63 -3.67 -30.42
N VAL A 109 -8.08 -4.40 -29.40
CA VAL A 109 -7.56 -4.26 -28.02
C VAL A 109 -6.07 -4.62 -27.93
N TYR A 110 -5.62 -5.61 -28.71
CA TYR A 110 -4.26 -6.11 -28.67
C TYR A 110 -3.29 -5.51 -29.70
N GLU A 111 -3.81 -4.72 -30.65
CA GLU A 111 -3.05 -4.16 -31.77
C GLU A 111 -1.79 -3.42 -31.30
N LYS A 112 -1.95 -2.57 -30.28
CA LYS A 112 -0.86 -1.77 -29.70
C LYS A 112 0.24 -2.58 -29.00
N TYR A 113 -0.01 -3.86 -28.68
CA TYR A 113 0.97 -4.71 -27.98
C TYR A 113 1.79 -5.62 -28.92
N TYR A 114 1.40 -5.75 -30.20
CA TYR A 114 2.08 -6.60 -31.20
C TYR A 114 2.38 -8.03 -30.71
N VAL A 115 1.38 -8.70 -30.12
CA VAL A 115 1.51 -10.06 -29.57
C VAL A 115 0.94 -11.13 -30.50
N SER A 116 1.37 -12.39 -30.33
CA SER A 116 0.85 -13.52 -31.10
C SER A 116 -0.55 -13.94 -30.63
N ALA A 117 -1.32 -14.58 -31.51
CA ALA A 117 -2.65 -15.12 -31.19
C ALA A 117 -2.63 -16.12 -30.01
N GLU A 118 -1.54 -16.89 -29.88
CA GLU A 118 -1.36 -17.82 -28.75
C GLU A 118 -1.18 -17.08 -27.42
N LEU A 119 -0.45 -15.96 -27.40
CA LEU A 119 -0.31 -15.14 -26.20
C LEU A 119 -1.63 -14.46 -25.81
N ILE A 120 -2.42 -13.98 -26.78
CA ILE A 120 -3.78 -13.46 -26.53
C ILE A 120 -4.65 -14.53 -25.87
N ARG A 121 -4.60 -15.77 -26.36
CA ARG A 121 -5.35 -16.90 -25.80
C ARG A 121 -4.95 -17.16 -24.34
N GLN A 122 -3.65 -17.15 -24.04
CA GLN A 122 -3.13 -17.35 -22.68
C GLN A 122 -3.54 -16.20 -21.74
N ASP A 123 -3.44 -14.96 -22.21
CA ASP A 123 -3.86 -13.79 -21.44
C ASP A 123 -5.36 -13.86 -21.12
N LEU A 124 -6.21 -14.17 -22.11
CA LEU A 124 -7.67 -14.29 -21.90
C LEU A 124 -8.02 -15.39 -20.89
N LEU A 125 -7.32 -16.52 -20.88
CA LEU A 125 -7.52 -17.57 -19.87
C LEU A 125 -7.18 -17.06 -18.46
N ALA A 126 -6.05 -16.36 -18.32
CA ALA A 126 -5.66 -15.78 -17.05
C ALA A 126 -6.66 -14.71 -16.56
N ILE A 127 -7.13 -13.86 -17.48
CA ILE A 127 -8.13 -12.82 -17.18
C ILE A 127 -9.46 -13.49 -16.77
N ASN A 128 -9.92 -14.52 -17.48
CA ASN A 128 -11.15 -15.24 -17.13
C ASN A 128 -11.07 -15.82 -15.71
N ASN A 129 -9.96 -16.47 -15.36
CA ASN A 129 -9.74 -17.02 -14.01
C ASN A 129 -9.75 -15.94 -12.92
N LEU A 130 -9.28 -14.73 -13.22
CA LEU A 130 -9.35 -13.60 -12.29
C LEU A 130 -10.80 -13.11 -12.14
N LEU A 131 -11.53 -12.97 -13.25
CA LEU A 131 -12.91 -12.50 -13.27
C LEU A 131 -13.90 -13.46 -12.59
N HIS A 132 -13.63 -14.77 -12.62
CA HIS A 132 -14.42 -15.77 -11.88
C HIS A 132 -14.51 -15.50 -10.38
N LYS A 133 -13.49 -14.87 -9.77
CA LYS A 133 -13.51 -14.48 -8.35
C LYS A 133 -14.60 -13.46 -8.03
N TYR A 134 -15.10 -12.75 -9.04
CA TYR A 134 -16.17 -11.77 -8.96
C TYR A 134 -17.50 -12.31 -9.51
N ASN A 135 -17.61 -13.61 -9.78
CA ASN A 135 -18.75 -14.21 -10.49
C ASN A 135 -18.97 -13.59 -11.88
N LEU A 136 -17.91 -13.14 -12.54
CA LEU A 136 -17.92 -12.61 -13.89
C LEU A 136 -17.37 -13.65 -14.87
N ASN A 137 -17.95 -13.68 -16.06
CA ASN A 137 -17.56 -14.63 -17.11
C ASN A 137 -17.17 -13.91 -18.40
N ILE A 138 -16.13 -14.39 -19.07
CA ILE A 138 -15.82 -13.99 -20.43
C ILE A 138 -16.63 -14.86 -21.41
N GLN A 139 -17.42 -14.21 -22.27
CA GLN A 139 -18.03 -14.83 -23.43
C GLN A 139 -17.25 -14.42 -24.68
N ARG A 140 -16.86 -15.41 -25.49
CA ARG A 140 -16.15 -15.19 -26.75
C ARG A 140 -16.97 -15.73 -27.91
N HIS A 141 -17.12 -14.90 -28.95
CA HIS A 141 -17.69 -15.30 -30.23
C HIS A 141 -16.77 -14.77 -31.35
N ASN A 142 -16.07 -15.67 -32.03
CA ASN A 142 -15.02 -15.34 -33.01
C ASN A 142 -13.92 -14.43 -32.41
N ASN A 143 -13.73 -13.24 -32.98
CA ASN A 143 -12.79 -12.23 -32.52
C ASN A 143 -13.39 -11.27 -31.49
N TYR A 144 -14.66 -11.44 -31.11
CA TYR A 144 -15.33 -10.57 -30.16
C TYR A 144 -15.38 -11.21 -28.76
N VAL A 145 -15.06 -10.40 -27.75
CA VAL A 145 -14.99 -10.81 -26.34
C VAL A 145 -15.85 -9.86 -25.52
N ALA A 146 -16.74 -10.41 -24.69
CA ALA A 146 -17.60 -9.66 -23.78
C ALA A 146 -17.47 -10.20 -22.35
N VAL A 147 -17.52 -9.33 -21.35
CA VAL A 147 -17.68 -9.73 -19.95
C VAL A 147 -19.16 -9.69 -19.57
N LYS A 148 -19.66 -10.74 -18.91
CA LYS A 148 -21.03 -10.83 -18.40
C LYS A 148 -21.04 -11.03 -16.89
N GLY A 149 -22.02 -10.40 -16.24
CA GLY A 149 -22.33 -10.52 -14.82
C GLY A 149 -23.10 -9.30 -14.34
N GLU A 150 -23.35 -9.24 -13.04
CA GLU A 150 -24.02 -8.10 -12.40
C GLU A 150 -23.16 -6.84 -12.42
N GLU A 151 -23.79 -5.68 -12.58
CA GLU A 151 -23.08 -4.39 -12.66
C GLU A 151 -22.22 -4.11 -11.43
N GLN A 152 -22.72 -4.44 -10.23
CA GLN A 152 -21.94 -4.29 -9.00
C GLN A 152 -20.63 -5.10 -9.05
N GLN A 153 -20.68 -6.33 -9.56
CA GLN A 153 -19.50 -7.17 -9.66
C GLN A 153 -18.52 -6.66 -10.73
N ILE A 154 -19.04 -6.15 -11.85
CA ILE A 154 -18.22 -5.49 -12.89
C ILE A 154 -17.45 -4.33 -12.28
N ARG A 155 -18.13 -3.42 -11.57
CA ARG A 155 -17.47 -2.25 -10.95
C ARG A 155 -16.47 -2.64 -9.86
N ARG A 156 -16.77 -3.67 -9.06
CA ARG A 156 -15.82 -4.25 -8.10
C ARG A 156 -14.56 -4.78 -8.78
N ALA A 157 -14.72 -5.52 -9.88
CA ALA A 157 -13.60 -6.01 -10.67
C ALA A 157 -12.78 -4.86 -11.29
N ILE A 158 -13.43 -3.78 -11.74
CA ILE A 158 -12.75 -2.58 -12.23
C ILE A 158 -11.90 -1.97 -11.12
N ASN A 159 -12.49 -1.66 -9.97
CA ASN A 159 -11.75 -1.07 -8.85
C ASN A 159 -10.57 -1.95 -8.41
N SER A 160 -10.76 -3.27 -8.34
CA SER A 160 -9.64 -4.19 -8.07
C SER A 160 -8.56 -4.15 -9.15
N ALA A 161 -8.91 -4.01 -10.43
CA ALA A 161 -7.94 -3.90 -11.51
C ALA A 161 -7.15 -2.58 -11.43
N LEU A 162 -7.82 -1.47 -11.04
CA LEU A 162 -7.16 -0.16 -10.85
C LEU A 162 -6.19 -0.16 -9.66
N VAL A 163 -6.50 -0.87 -8.59
CA VAL A 163 -5.56 -1.08 -7.47
C VAL A 163 -4.37 -1.92 -7.93
N GLN A 164 -4.61 -3.01 -8.67
CA GLN A 164 -3.54 -3.89 -9.17
C GLN A 164 -2.65 -3.22 -10.23
N SER A 165 -3.17 -2.25 -10.99
CA SER A 165 -2.37 -1.42 -11.89
C SER A 165 -1.61 -0.31 -11.15
N LYS A 166 -1.69 -0.24 -9.82
CA LYS A 166 -1.12 0.80 -8.96
C LYS A 166 -1.66 2.21 -9.22
N ALA A 167 -2.69 2.37 -10.05
CA ALA A 167 -3.28 3.67 -10.31
C ALA A 167 -3.75 4.33 -9.00
N MET A 168 -4.30 3.54 -8.08
CA MET A 168 -4.78 4.01 -6.77
C MET A 168 -3.67 4.22 -5.71
N ASN A 169 -2.39 3.91 -6.01
CA ASN A 169 -1.26 4.11 -5.10
C ASN A 169 -0.63 5.50 -5.20
N THR A 170 -1.22 6.39 -5.98
CA THR A 170 -0.69 7.74 -6.24
C THR A 170 -0.92 8.69 -5.07
N GLU A 171 -0.16 9.80 -5.02
CA GLU A 171 -0.19 10.72 -3.88
C GLU A 171 -1.40 11.66 -3.88
N SER A 172 -1.93 11.96 -5.06
CA SER A 172 -3.03 12.89 -5.24
C SER A 172 -4.05 12.41 -6.27
N ILE A 173 -5.21 13.05 -6.28
CA ILE A 173 -6.22 12.86 -7.32
C ILE A 173 -5.65 13.20 -8.71
N ASN A 174 -4.81 14.23 -8.82
CA ASN A 174 -4.23 14.63 -10.11
C ASN A 174 -3.29 13.55 -10.66
N ASP A 175 -2.48 12.96 -9.78
CA ASP A 175 -1.60 11.85 -10.16
C ASP A 175 -2.43 10.62 -10.57
N PHE A 176 -3.47 10.28 -9.79
CA PHE A 176 -4.42 9.23 -10.17
C PHE A 176 -5.03 9.50 -11.55
N ALA A 177 -5.51 10.72 -11.79
CA ALA A 177 -6.13 11.13 -13.05
C ALA A 177 -5.15 10.99 -14.23
N SER A 178 -3.86 11.27 -14.02
CA SER A 178 -2.83 11.18 -15.05
C SER A 178 -2.53 9.74 -15.52
N GLU A 179 -2.88 8.73 -14.73
CA GLU A 179 -2.75 7.31 -15.09
C GLU A 179 -3.76 6.86 -16.16
N PHE A 180 -4.77 7.69 -16.45
CA PHE A 180 -5.83 7.37 -17.41
C PHE A 180 -5.71 8.25 -18.66
N GLU A 181 -5.08 7.71 -19.70
CA GLU A 181 -4.93 8.38 -21.02
C GLU A 181 -6.28 8.81 -21.63
N ASP A 182 -7.37 8.12 -21.28
CA ASP A 182 -8.71 8.39 -21.80
C ASP A 182 -9.59 9.29 -20.90
N LEU A 183 -9.06 9.75 -19.76
CA LEU A 183 -9.76 10.70 -18.91
C LEU A 183 -9.65 12.10 -19.50
N SER A 184 -10.78 12.64 -19.95
CA SER A 184 -10.81 14.00 -20.50
C SER A 184 -10.56 15.05 -19.41
N ASN A 185 -9.95 16.19 -19.79
CA ASN A 185 -9.76 17.32 -18.87
C ASN A 185 -11.08 17.81 -18.26
N TYR A 186 -12.18 17.74 -19.02
CA TYR A 186 -13.52 18.08 -18.53
C TYR A 186 -13.99 17.12 -17.44
N ASP A 187 -13.81 15.81 -17.64
CA ASP A 187 -14.20 14.81 -16.64
C ASP A 187 -13.35 14.94 -15.38
N ASN A 188 -12.03 15.14 -15.50
CA ASN A 188 -11.16 15.34 -14.36
C ASN A 188 -11.58 16.59 -13.55
N SER A 189 -11.87 17.71 -14.23
CA SER A 189 -12.34 18.94 -13.60
C SER A 189 -13.69 18.77 -12.90
N PHE A 190 -14.63 18.07 -13.55
CA PHE A 190 -15.93 17.75 -12.98
C PHE A 190 -15.79 16.91 -11.71
N LEU A 191 -15.05 15.80 -11.77
CA LEU A 191 -14.82 14.89 -10.65
C LEU A 191 -14.14 15.61 -9.48
N THR A 192 -13.12 16.41 -9.75
CA THR A 192 -12.44 17.23 -8.74
C THR A 192 -13.42 18.21 -8.07
N THR A 193 -14.31 18.83 -8.85
CA THR A 193 -15.36 19.72 -8.34
C THR A 193 -16.34 18.98 -7.43
N GLN A 194 -16.68 17.72 -7.72
CA GLN A 194 -17.54 16.91 -6.85
C GLN A 194 -16.84 16.58 -5.52
N ILE A 195 -15.54 16.26 -5.53
CA ILE A 195 -14.77 16.06 -4.30
C ILE A 195 -14.76 17.35 -3.47
N ASP A 196 -14.53 18.51 -4.09
CA ASP A 196 -14.58 19.81 -3.42
C ASP A 196 -15.97 20.13 -2.85
N TRP A 197 -17.04 19.77 -3.57
CA TRP A 197 -18.41 19.90 -3.09
C TRP A 197 -18.65 19.06 -1.82
N ILE A 198 -18.19 17.82 -1.81
CA ILE A 198 -18.30 16.94 -0.63
C ILE A 198 -17.54 17.56 0.55
N GLN A 199 -16.29 17.99 0.34
CA GLN A 199 -15.45 18.61 1.37
C GLN A 199 -16.10 19.86 1.97
N LYS A 200 -16.59 20.77 1.12
CA LYS A 200 -17.29 22.00 1.55
C LYS A 200 -18.58 21.69 2.31
N SER A 201 -19.37 20.73 1.81
CA SER A 201 -20.63 20.33 2.45
C SER A 201 -20.43 19.66 3.81
N LEU A 202 -19.29 19.00 3.99
CA LEU A 202 -18.91 18.37 5.25
C LEU A 202 -18.14 19.29 6.19
N GLY A 203 -17.58 20.39 5.69
CA GLY A 203 -16.69 21.27 6.46
C GLY A 203 -15.37 20.61 6.83
N THR A 204 -14.85 19.72 5.98
CA THR A 204 -13.59 18.99 6.23
C THR A 204 -12.82 18.72 4.94
N THR A 205 -11.58 18.26 5.06
CA THR A 205 -10.81 17.69 3.94
C THR A 205 -10.97 16.17 3.94
N ILE A 206 -10.98 15.57 2.75
CA ILE A 206 -10.99 14.10 2.61
C ILE A 206 -9.54 13.66 2.41
N PRO A 207 -8.93 12.99 3.40
CA PRO A 207 -7.54 12.58 3.27
C PRO A 207 -7.40 11.37 2.33
N TYR A 208 -6.18 11.17 1.82
CA TYR A 208 -5.78 9.90 1.22
C TYR A 208 -5.96 8.74 2.23
N PRO A 209 -6.42 7.55 1.80
CA PRO A 209 -6.75 7.14 0.44
C PRO A 209 -8.22 7.38 0.03
N TYR A 210 -9.04 7.99 0.88
CA TYR A 210 -10.49 8.07 0.69
C TYR A 210 -10.87 8.98 -0.49
N ASN A 211 -10.13 10.05 -0.72
CA ASN A 211 -10.35 10.98 -1.83
C ASN A 211 -10.16 10.29 -3.19
N VAL A 212 -9.06 9.53 -3.36
CA VAL A 212 -8.78 8.72 -4.55
C VAL A 212 -9.85 7.63 -4.72
N ASN A 213 -10.33 7.06 -3.61
CA ASN A 213 -11.37 6.04 -3.64
C ASN A 213 -12.71 6.56 -4.18
N ILE A 214 -13.17 7.70 -3.65
CA ILE A 214 -14.41 8.36 -4.10
C ILE A 214 -14.25 8.85 -5.53
N PHE A 215 -13.11 9.46 -5.86
CA PHE A 215 -12.82 9.89 -7.23
C PHE A 215 -12.89 8.72 -8.20
N SER A 216 -12.23 7.60 -7.88
CA SER A 216 -12.25 6.37 -8.68
C SER A 216 -13.67 5.82 -8.84
N HIS A 217 -14.46 5.80 -7.76
CA HIS A 217 -15.87 5.38 -7.82
C HIS A 217 -16.69 6.23 -8.81
N LEU A 218 -16.58 7.55 -8.73
CA LEU A 218 -17.29 8.47 -9.62
C LEU A 218 -16.78 8.38 -11.06
N TYR A 219 -15.46 8.24 -11.26
CA TYR A 219 -14.87 8.00 -12.58
C TYR A 219 -15.42 6.72 -13.21
N VAL A 220 -15.44 5.62 -12.45
CA VAL A 220 -16.00 4.35 -12.91
C VAL A 220 -17.48 4.50 -13.23
N LEU A 221 -18.25 5.18 -12.39
CA LEU A 221 -19.67 5.46 -12.61
C LEU A 221 -19.89 6.19 -13.95
N ILE A 222 -19.22 7.32 -14.17
CA ILE A 222 -19.31 8.12 -15.40
C ILE A 222 -19.00 7.25 -16.63
N LYS A 223 -17.88 6.52 -16.58
CA LYS A 223 -17.42 5.71 -17.72
C LYS A 223 -18.35 4.54 -18.02
N ARG A 224 -18.90 3.90 -16.99
CA ARG A 224 -19.87 2.80 -17.12
C ARG A 224 -21.19 3.27 -17.72
N PHE A 225 -21.71 4.43 -17.33
CA PHE A 225 -22.95 4.99 -17.89
C PHE A 225 -22.78 5.58 -19.30
N ARG A 226 -21.55 5.99 -19.69
CA ARG A 226 -21.26 6.42 -21.07
C ARG A 226 -21.03 5.25 -22.03
N ASN A 227 -20.20 4.27 -21.63
CA ASN A 227 -19.68 3.24 -22.55
C ASN A 227 -20.35 1.87 -22.38
N GLY A 228 -20.87 1.56 -21.18
CA GLY A 228 -21.49 0.28 -20.88
C GLY A 228 -22.99 0.25 -21.16
N LYS A 229 -23.60 -0.92 -20.97
CA LYS A 229 -25.05 -1.01 -20.69
C LYS A 229 -25.23 -1.32 -19.21
N VAL A 230 -25.53 -0.28 -18.44
CA VAL A 230 -25.99 -0.45 -17.05
C VAL A 230 -27.45 -0.93 -17.12
N VAL A 231 -27.65 -2.22 -16.90
CA VAL A 231 -29.00 -2.79 -16.81
C VAL A 231 -29.59 -2.34 -15.48
N LYS A 232 -30.79 -1.75 -15.49
CA LYS A 232 -31.52 -1.41 -14.26
C LYS A 232 -31.81 -2.71 -13.51
N ASP A 233 -31.14 -2.88 -12.38
CA ASP A 233 -31.29 -4.08 -11.56
C ASP A 233 -32.73 -4.13 -11.02
N THR A 234 -33.46 -5.19 -11.35
CA THR A 234 -34.89 -5.34 -11.03
C THR A 234 -35.11 -6.04 -9.68
N GLN A 235 -34.03 -6.45 -9.00
CA GLN A 235 -34.08 -7.11 -7.69
C GLN A 235 -33.78 -6.12 -6.55
N GLN A 236 -34.71 -5.18 -6.31
CA GLN A 236 -34.53 -4.11 -5.31
C GLN A 236 -35.27 -4.31 -3.99
N SER A 237 -36.03 -5.41 -3.79
CA SER A 237 -36.91 -5.52 -2.62
C SER A 237 -36.18 -5.58 -1.26
N ASP A 238 -35.12 -6.40 -1.11
CA ASP A 238 -34.33 -6.46 0.14
C ASP A 238 -33.36 -5.27 0.32
N PHE A 239 -32.98 -4.61 -0.78
CA PHE A 239 -32.09 -3.44 -0.73
C PHE A 239 -32.82 -2.20 -0.23
N ALA A 240 -34.11 -2.06 -0.51
CA ALA A 240 -34.90 -0.88 -0.15
C ALA A 240 -34.91 -0.62 1.36
N ASP A 241 -35.09 -1.66 2.19
CA ASP A 241 -35.20 -1.51 3.65
C ASP A 241 -33.85 -1.13 4.30
N LYS A 242 -32.75 -1.77 3.88
CA LYS A 242 -31.39 -1.40 4.34
C LYS A 242 -30.99 0.00 3.89
N CYS A 243 -31.34 0.38 2.66
CA CYS A 243 -31.12 1.74 2.14
C CYS A 243 -31.88 2.77 2.97
N LEU A 244 -33.14 2.49 3.33
CA LEU A 244 -33.99 3.37 4.12
C LEU A 244 -33.45 3.61 5.53
N GLN A 245 -32.97 2.57 6.21
CA GLN A 245 -32.38 2.70 7.54
C GLN A 245 -31.08 3.51 7.49
N LEU A 246 -30.14 3.13 6.62
CA LEU A 246 -28.85 3.79 6.51
C LEU A 246 -29.00 5.28 6.13
N ARG A 247 -29.97 5.59 5.26
CA ARG A 247 -30.36 6.96 4.90
C ARG A 247 -30.86 7.78 6.09
N LYS A 248 -31.68 7.20 6.96
CA LYS A 248 -32.21 7.88 8.15
C LYS A 248 -31.10 8.18 9.16
N GLU A 249 -30.23 7.21 9.40
CA GLU A 249 -29.10 7.34 10.33
C GLU A 249 -28.04 8.33 9.82
N ASN A 250 -27.90 8.47 8.50
CA ASN A 250 -26.86 9.28 7.86
C ASN A 250 -27.43 10.39 6.96
N ALA A 251 -28.48 11.07 7.40
CA ALA A 251 -29.24 12.03 6.57
C ALA A 251 -28.37 13.12 5.90
N LYS A 252 -27.34 13.63 6.59
CA LYS A 252 -26.39 14.62 6.04
C LYS A 252 -25.59 14.03 4.87
N PHE A 253 -25.01 12.84 5.04
CA PHE A 253 -24.25 12.16 3.99
C PHE A 253 -25.14 11.74 2.85
N TRP A 254 -26.35 11.27 3.14
CA TRP A 254 -27.32 10.92 2.12
C TRP A 254 -27.62 12.12 1.21
N LYS A 255 -27.87 13.30 1.80
CA LYS A 255 -28.10 14.52 1.02
C LYS A 255 -26.92 14.82 0.10
N ILE A 256 -25.69 14.76 0.63
CA ILE A 256 -24.47 15.02 -0.14
C ILE A 256 -24.30 13.99 -1.27
N SER A 257 -24.52 12.71 -0.99
CA SER A 257 -24.48 11.66 -2.00
C SER A 257 -25.51 11.88 -3.10
N ASN A 258 -26.73 12.29 -2.73
CA ASN A 258 -27.78 12.59 -3.69
C ASN A 258 -27.42 13.78 -4.57
N ASP A 259 -26.89 14.86 -3.99
CA ASP A 259 -26.45 16.05 -4.73
C ASP A 259 -25.34 15.70 -5.74
N VAL A 260 -24.34 14.93 -5.33
CA VAL A 260 -23.23 14.52 -6.21
C VAL A 260 -23.71 13.62 -7.35
N ILE A 261 -24.59 12.66 -7.07
CA ILE A 261 -25.12 11.76 -8.10
C ILE A 261 -26.04 12.49 -9.07
N GLN A 262 -26.85 13.44 -8.59
CA GLN A 262 -27.65 14.30 -9.46
C GLN A 262 -26.76 15.17 -10.36
N ASN A 263 -25.75 15.83 -9.81
CA ASN A 263 -24.78 16.59 -10.58
C ASN A 263 -24.11 15.72 -11.65
N THR A 264 -23.81 14.46 -11.31
CA THR A 264 -23.20 13.49 -12.23
C THR A 264 -24.16 13.11 -13.35
N ALA A 265 -25.43 12.87 -13.04
CA ALA A 265 -26.48 12.58 -14.01
C ALA A 265 -26.65 13.73 -15.02
N ASP A 266 -26.71 14.96 -14.50
CA ASP A 266 -26.83 16.18 -15.29
C ASP A 266 -25.60 16.37 -16.20
N TYR A 267 -24.39 16.15 -15.67
CA TYR A 267 -23.13 16.28 -16.40
C TYR A 267 -22.98 15.28 -17.56
N ILE A 268 -23.41 14.03 -17.37
CA ILE A 268 -23.32 13.01 -18.42
C ILE A 268 -24.57 12.93 -19.31
N HIS A 269 -25.60 13.73 -19.02
CA HIS A 269 -26.90 13.74 -19.69
C HIS A 269 -27.55 12.34 -19.76
N ARG A 270 -27.58 11.62 -18.63
CA ARG A 270 -28.18 10.29 -18.51
C ARG A 270 -28.93 10.16 -17.19
N ASP A 271 -30.00 9.38 -17.20
CA ASP A 271 -30.67 8.96 -15.97
C ASP A 271 -29.76 8.02 -15.17
N ILE A 272 -29.39 8.45 -13.97
CA ILE A 272 -28.67 7.63 -12.99
C ILE A 272 -29.67 7.16 -11.91
N PRO A 273 -29.79 5.85 -11.64
CA PRO A 273 -30.68 5.33 -10.60
C PRO A 273 -30.35 5.84 -9.18
N GLU A 274 -31.37 6.02 -8.33
CA GLU A 274 -31.21 6.48 -6.93
C GLU A 274 -30.31 5.55 -6.09
N ILE A 275 -30.23 4.26 -6.44
CA ILE A 275 -29.32 3.31 -5.77
C ILE A 275 -27.84 3.72 -5.86
N GLU A 276 -27.47 4.56 -6.83
CA GLU A 276 -26.11 5.07 -6.96
C GLU A 276 -25.77 6.08 -5.85
N SER A 277 -26.77 6.82 -5.34
CA SER A 277 -26.60 7.67 -4.15
C SER A 277 -26.37 6.84 -2.89
N TYR A 278 -26.96 5.64 -2.84
CA TYR A 278 -26.68 4.70 -1.77
C TYR A 278 -25.25 4.16 -1.83
N TYR A 279 -24.74 3.76 -3.00
CA TYR A 279 -23.34 3.33 -3.10
C TYR A 279 -22.36 4.45 -2.77
N LEU A 280 -22.61 5.70 -3.21
CA LEU A 280 -21.76 6.81 -2.79
C LEU A 280 -21.85 7.07 -1.28
N LEU A 281 -23.03 6.93 -0.68
CA LEU A 281 -23.19 7.00 0.78
C LEU A 281 -22.31 5.96 1.48
N GLU A 282 -22.26 4.72 0.99
CA GLU A 282 -21.39 3.67 1.54
C GLU A 282 -19.91 4.09 1.57
N TYR A 283 -19.43 4.80 0.54
CA TYR A 283 -18.06 5.34 0.52
C TYR A 283 -17.87 6.46 1.53
N LEU A 284 -18.83 7.37 1.66
CA LEU A 284 -18.75 8.50 2.59
C LEU A 284 -18.77 8.03 4.06
N ILE A 285 -19.61 7.08 4.44
CA ILE A 285 -19.61 6.55 5.83
C ILE A 285 -18.44 5.60 6.12
N SER A 286 -17.68 5.24 5.08
CA SER A 286 -16.49 4.39 5.15
C SER A 286 -15.19 5.19 5.22
N MET A 287 -15.27 6.52 5.15
CA MET A 287 -14.10 7.38 5.34
C MET A 287 -13.85 7.65 6.82
N ARG A 288 -12.59 7.91 7.18
CA ARG A 288 -12.26 8.36 8.53
C ARG A 288 -12.71 9.82 8.67
N TYR A 289 -13.73 10.05 9.50
CA TYR A 289 -14.25 11.38 9.81
C TYR A 289 -14.14 11.62 11.31
N ASN A 290 -13.67 12.81 11.70
CA ASN A 290 -13.33 13.13 13.09
C ASN A 290 -14.54 13.48 13.99
N HIS A 291 -15.77 13.39 13.49
CA HIS A 291 -16.96 13.62 14.30
C HIS A 291 -17.73 12.32 14.54
N ASP A 292 -18.09 12.11 15.81
CA ASP A 292 -18.95 11.04 16.31
C ASP A 292 -20.16 10.85 15.41
N PHE A 293 -20.09 9.84 14.55
CA PHE A 293 -21.28 9.36 13.87
C PHE A 293 -22.05 8.47 14.82
N ALA A 294 -23.38 8.67 14.84
CA ALA A 294 -24.30 7.64 15.28
C ALA A 294 -24.21 6.49 14.28
N ILE A 295 -23.29 5.56 14.55
CA ILE A 295 -23.19 4.27 13.88
C ILE A 295 -23.63 3.24 14.91
N ASP A 296 -24.36 2.25 14.43
CA ASP A 296 -24.81 1.04 15.14
C ASP A 296 -23.90 0.66 16.32
N ASP A 297 -24.49 0.59 17.52
CA ASP A 297 -23.81 0.16 18.75
C ASP A 297 -23.12 -1.20 18.55
N GLU A 298 -23.65 -2.06 17.68
CA GLU A 298 -23.09 -3.36 17.34
C GLU A 298 -21.74 -3.25 16.62
N VAL A 299 -21.62 -2.39 15.59
CA VAL A 299 -20.36 -2.14 14.85
C VAL A 299 -19.29 -1.54 15.76
N SER A 300 -19.71 -0.64 16.67
CA SER A 300 -18.84 -0.05 17.68
C SER A 300 -18.31 -1.12 18.65
N SER A 301 -19.18 -2.03 19.09
CA SER A 301 -18.82 -3.17 19.93
C SER A 301 -17.84 -4.11 19.23
N ASP A 302 -18.11 -4.50 17.98
CA ASP A 302 -17.25 -5.44 17.25
C ASP A 302 -15.88 -4.84 16.92
N ALA A 303 -15.83 -3.54 16.62
CA ALA A 303 -14.57 -2.83 16.43
C ALA A 303 -13.73 -2.85 17.73
N SER A 304 -14.36 -2.67 18.89
CA SER A 304 -13.69 -2.80 20.18
C SER A 304 -13.21 -4.23 20.42
N LYS A 305 -14.03 -5.25 20.14
CA LYS A 305 -13.63 -6.66 20.31
C LYS A 305 -12.42 -7.01 19.45
N LEU A 306 -12.37 -6.54 18.19
CA LEU A 306 -11.23 -6.77 17.33
C LEU A 306 -9.98 -6.00 17.80
N ALA A 307 -10.13 -4.76 18.26
CA ALA A 307 -9.02 -4.02 18.85
C ALA A 307 -8.46 -4.73 20.09
N ASP A 308 -9.33 -5.22 20.98
CA ASP A 308 -8.94 -6.02 22.14
C ASP A 308 -8.26 -7.33 21.73
N TYR A 309 -8.76 -7.99 20.69
CA TYR A 309 -8.14 -9.20 20.12
C TYR A 309 -6.70 -8.94 19.66
N TYR A 310 -6.45 -7.84 18.95
CA TYR A 310 -5.09 -7.47 18.53
C TYR A 310 -4.20 -7.12 19.73
N ILE A 311 -4.68 -6.28 20.66
CA ILE A 311 -3.94 -5.89 21.86
C ILE A 311 -3.52 -7.12 22.68
N ASN A 312 -4.44 -8.07 22.87
CA ASN A 312 -4.15 -9.35 23.54
C ASN A 312 -3.18 -10.21 22.74
N GLY A 313 -3.29 -10.23 21.41
CA GLY A 313 -2.38 -10.93 20.51
C GLY A 313 -0.93 -10.44 20.60
N PHE A 314 -0.72 -9.17 20.96
CA PHE A 314 0.58 -8.56 21.26
C PHE A 314 0.93 -8.56 22.76
N GLN A 315 0.12 -9.19 23.62
CA GLN A 315 0.32 -9.29 25.06
C GLN A 315 0.48 -7.93 25.78
N LEU A 316 -0.20 -6.90 25.27
CA LEU A 316 -0.12 -5.55 25.82
C LEU A 316 -1.06 -5.38 27.02
N SER A 317 -0.60 -4.66 28.05
CA SER A 317 -1.40 -4.43 29.26
C SER A 317 -2.46 -3.35 29.03
N ILE A 318 -3.74 -3.70 29.13
CA ILE A 318 -4.86 -2.74 28.98
C ILE A 318 -4.90 -1.65 30.06
N HIS A 319 -4.14 -1.83 31.15
CA HIS A 319 -4.02 -0.83 32.21
C HIS A 319 -3.07 0.31 31.84
N ASP A 320 -2.18 0.11 30.86
CA ASP A 320 -1.27 1.14 30.37
C ASP A 320 -2.05 2.25 29.64
N PRO A 321 -1.92 3.52 30.05
CA PRO A 321 -2.52 4.66 29.34
C PRO A 321 -2.18 4.72 27.85
N LYS A 322 -0.97 4.33 27.44
CA LYS A 322 -0.56 4.28 26.03
C LYS A 322 -1.31 3.19 25.26
N VAL A 323 -1.55 2.03 25.88
CA VAL A 323 -2.36 0.96 25.28
C VAL A 323 -3.82 1.38 25.15
N LYS A 324 -4.36 2.15 26.10
CA LYS A 324 -5.70 2.74 25.98
C LYS A 324 -5.80 3.73 24.81
N ALA A 325 -4.77 4.56 24.61
CA ALA A 325 -4.70 5.44 23.45
C ALA A 325 -4.63 4.64 22.14
N LEU A 326 -3.77 3.62 22.06
CA LEU A 326 -3.70 2.69 20.93
C LEU A 326 -5.06 2.05 20.64
N LYS A 327 -5.79 1.59 21.67
CA LYS A 327 -7.13 1.02 21.52
C LYS A 327 -8.10 2.02 20.89
N GLY A 328 -8.10 3.27 21.35
CA GLY A 328 -8.94 4.33 20.79
C GLY A 328 -8.63 4.58 19.31
N ASP A 329 -7.33 4.69 18.99
CA ASP A 329 -6.85 4.85 17.62
C ASP A 329 -7.26 3.68 16.71
N LEU A 330 -7.09 2.43 17.17
CA LEU A 330 -7.50 1.21 16.47
C LEU A 330 -9.01 1.18 16.23
N ILE A 331 -9.83 1.46 17.24
CA ILE A 331 -11.29 1.51 17.08
C ILE A 331 -11.69 2.55 16.03
N SER A 332 -11.03 3.72 16.03
CA SER A 332 -11.28 4.78 15.05
C SER A 332 -10.98 4.36 13.61
N HIS A 333 -10.05 3.42 13.39
CA HIS A 333 -9.71 2.85 12.09
C HIS A 333 -10.60 1.66 11.71
N ILE A 334 -10.82 0.75 12.66
CA ILE A 334 -11.54 -0.50 12.46
C ILE A 334 -13.02 -0.25 12.15
N ARG A 335 -13.65 0.74 12.80
CA ARG A 335 -15.06 1.09 12.52
C ARG A 335 -15.34 1.39 11.04
N PRO A 336 -14.68 2.38 10.39
CA PRO A 336 -14.88 2.60 8.97
C PRO A 336 -14.31 1.48 8.10
N MET A 337 -13.28 0.74 8.55
CA MET A 337 -12.80 -0.46 7.87
C MET A 337 -13.88 -1.53 7.76
N PHE A 338 -14.71 -1.76 8.78
CA PHE A 338 -15.81 -2.72 8.71
C PHE A 338 -16.84 -2.34 7.65
N ASN A 339 -17.17 -1.05 7.52
CA ASN A 339 -18.03 -0.59 6.43
C ASN A 339 -17.39 -0.90 5.07
N ARG A 340 -16.08 -0.67 4.91
CA ARG A 340 -15.36 -1.02 3.68
C ARG A 340 -15.37 -2.51 3.39
N LEU A 341 -15.11 -3.35 4.39
CA LEU A 341 -15.11 -4.81 4.24
C LEU A 341 -16.51 -5.34 3.88
N LYS A 342 -17.55 -4.88 4.60
CA LYS A 342 -18.96 -5.22 4.36
C LYS A 342 -19.39 -4.83 2.94
N ASN A 343 -19.04 -3.63 2.51
CA ASN A 343 -19.45 -3.08 1.21
C ASN A 343 -18.47 -3.45 0.08
N ARG A 344 -17.39 -4.18 0.40
CA ARG A 344 -16.30 -4.58 -0.51
C ARG A 344 -15.63 -3.40 -1.21
N ILE A 345 -15.48 -2.29 -0.49
CA ILE A 345 -14.73 -1.11 -0.93
C ILE A 345 -13.24 -1.42 -0.76
N VAL A 346 -12.50 -1.39 -1.86
CA VAL A 346 -11.06 -1.64 -1.85
C VAL A 346 -10.33 -0.32 -1.73
N ILE A 347 -9.47 -0.18 -0.71
CA ILE A 347 -8.53 0.94 -0.59
C ILE A 347 -7.11 0.45 -0.85
N ALA A 348 -6.28 1.34 -1.38
CA ALA A 348 -4.88 1.06 -1.61
C ALA A 348 -4.01 1.79 -0.58
N ASN A 349 -2.94 1.14 -0.14
CA ASN A 349 -1.96 1.72 0.77
C ASN A 349 -0.64 1.91 0.03
N LYS A 350 -0.34 3.17 -0.35
CA LYS A 350 0.89 3.50 -1.08
C LYS A 350 2.18 3.10 -0.35
N LEU A 351 2.14 3.04 0.99
CA LEU A 351 3.28 2.68 1.83
C LEU A 351 3.35 1.18 2.12
N LEU A 352 2.50 0.35 1.50
CA LEU A 352 2.40 -1.07 1.85
C LEU A 352 3.74 -1.81 1.71
N ASP A 353 4.46 -1.56 0.62
CA ASP A 353 5.75 -2.21 0.37
C ASP A 353 6.82 -1.72 1.38
N ASP A 354 6.83 -0.42 1.69
CA ASP A 354 7.73 0.16 2.71
C ASP A 354 7.41 -0.38 4.12
N ILE A 355 6.14 -0.46 4.49
CA ILE A 355 5.67 -1.01 5.78
C ILE A 355 6.08 -2.49 5.90
N LYS A 356 5.94 -3.27 4.82
CA LYS A 356 6.36 -4.68 4.80
C LYS A 356 7.87 -4.83 4.94
N SER A 357 8.65 -3.87 4.44
CA SER A 357 10.11 -3.87 4.55
C SER A 357 10.57 -3.47 5.95
N GLU A 358 10.03 -2.37 6.49
CA GLU A 358 10.48 -1.77 7.75
C GLU A 358 9.88 -2.50 8.98
N TYR A 359 8.58 -2.76 8.95
CA TYR A 359 7.81 -3.31 10.07
C TYR A 359 7.35 -4.74 9.81
N GLN A 360 8.16 -5.55 9.10
CA GLN A 360 7.80 -6.89 8.64
C GLN A 360 7.20 -7.77 9.75
N LYS A 361 7.84 -7.82 10.92
CA LYS A 361 7.38 -8.65 12.05
C LYS A 361 5.99 -8.23 12.56
N LEU A 362 5.75 -6.93 12.69
CA LEU A 362 4.46 -6.39 13.11
C LEU A 362 3.38 -6.70 12.07
N PHE A 363 3.70 -6.47 10.79
CA PHE A 363 2.81 -6.77 9.67
C PHE A 363 2.41 -8.25 9.63
N ASP A 364 3.38 -9.16 9.72
CA ASP A 364 3.15 -10.61 9.69
C ASP A 364 2.36 -11.08 10.92
N CYS A 365 2.61 -10.49 12.09
CA CYS A 365 1.84 -10.76 13.30
C CYS A 365 0.37 -10.34 13.13
N LEU A 366 0.10 -9.10 12.70
CA LEU A 366 -1.26 -8.61 12.46
C LEU A 366 -1.98 -9.41 11.38
N LYS A 367 -1.26 -9.79 10.30
CA LYS A 367 -1.82 -10.63 9.24
C LYS A 367 -2.24 -12.00 9.77
N ARG A 368 -1.43 -12.62 10.64
CA ARG A 368 -1.75 -13.88 11.31
C ARG A 368 -2.94 -13.72 12.25
N LEU A 369 -2.92 -12.72 13.13
CA LEU A 369 -4.02 -12.44 14.06
C LEU A 369 -5.33 -12.17 13.31
N SER A 370 -5.29 -11.43 12.21
CA SER A 370 -6.48 -11.14 11.40
C SER A 370 -7.06 -12.37 10.70
N ARG A 371 -6.19 -13.31 10.29
CA ARG A 371 -6.63 -14.62 9.77
C ARG A 371 -7.30 -15.44 10.87
N GLN A 372 -6.67 -15.52 12.05
CA GLN A 372 -7.25 -16.21 13.20
C GLN A 372 -8.60 -15.62 13.62
N ALA A 373 -8.71 -14.29 13.70
CA ALA A 373 -9.98 -13.62 13.98
C ALA A 373 -11.07 -13.92 12.93
N ASN A 374 -10.71 -14.13 11.66
CA ASN A 374 -11.65 -14.58 10.63
C ASN A 374 -12.04 -16.06 10.81
N ASP A 375 -11.07 -16.93 11.11
CA ASP A 375 -11.29 -18.36 11.33
C ASP A 375 -12.13 -18.64 12.61
N ASP A 376 -11.94 -17.83 13.65
CA ASP A 376 -12.67 -17.89 14.94
C ASP A 376 -14.08 -17.26 14.87
N GLY A 377 -14.47 -16.72 13.71
CA GLY A 377 -15.79 -16.12 13.50
C GLY A 377 -15.96 -14.70 14.08
N LEU A 378 -14.89 -14.08 14.60
CA LEU A 378 -14.91 -12.68 15.05
C LEU A 378 -15.02 -11.71 13.85
N LEU A 379 -14.57 -12.13 12.67
CA LEU A 379 -14.66 -11.38 11.42
C LEU A 379 -15.31 -12.22 10.33
N SER A 380 -16.32 -11.69 9.65
CA SER A 380 -16.93 -12.35 8.49
C SER A 380 -16.14 -12.15 7.18
N TRP A 381 -15.17 -11.23 7.17
CA TRP A 381 -14.43 -10.85 5.97
C TRP A 381 -12.92 -10.95 6.16
N LYS A 382 -12.23 -11.28 5.07
CA LYS A 382 -10.77 -11.24 5.01
C LYS A 382 -10.30 -9.80 4.87
N ILE A 383 -9.37 -9.41 5.74
CA ILE A 383 -8.70 -8.11 5.68
C ILE A 383 -7.62 -8.15 4.60
N SER A 384 -7.57 -7.14 3.74
CA SER A 384 -6.55 -7.02 2.69
C SER A 384 -5.18 -6.64 3.28
N ASP A 385 -4.11 -6.91 2.54
CA ASP A 385 -2.77 -6.49 2.94
C ASP A 385 -2.68 -4.96 3.12
N ASP A 386 -3.39 -4.16 2.32
CA ASP A 386 -3.46 -2.70 2.46
C ASP A 386 -4.01 -2.25 3.82
N GLU A 387 -5.11 -2.87 4.27
CA GLU A 387 -5.72 -2.61 5.57
C GLU A 387 -4.84 -3.10 6.73
N ILE A 388 -4.21 -4.28 6.58
CA ILE A 388 -3.18 -4.74 7.53
C ILE A 388 -2.02 -3.74 7.61
N GLY A 389 -1.61 -3.15 6.48
CA GLY A 389 -0.59 -2.11 6.42
C GLY A 389 -1.00 -0.89 7.26
N PHE A 390 -2.24 -0.41 7.12
CA PHE A 390 -2.73 0.70 7.94
C PHE A 390 -2.79 0.34 9.43
N LEU A 391 -3.26 -0.86 9.79
CA LEU A 391 -3.26 -1.35 11.18
C LEU A 391 -1.82 -1.43 11.74
N THR A 392 -0.86 -1.83 10.92
CA THR A 392 0.56 -1.96 11.30
C THR A 392 1.12 -0.62 11.75
N LEU A 393 0.75 0.49 11.10
CA LEU A 393 1.23 1.83 11.47
C LEU A 393 0.80 2.25 12.89
N TYR A 394 -0.37 1.82 13.37
CA TYR A 394 -0.81 2.12 14.73
C TYR A 394 0.04 1.40 15.78
N PHE A 395 0.34 0.12 15.54
CA PHE A 395 1.24 -0.64 16.40
C PHE A 395 2.68 -0.13 16.30
N ALA A 396 3.16 0.18 15.09
CA ALA A 396 4.48 0.79 14.89
C ALA A 396 4.58 2.09 15.70
N LYS A 397 3.64 3.04 15.53
CA LYS A 397 3.59 4.26 16.35
C LYS A 397 3.64 3.96 17.85
N TYR A 398 2.80 3.03 18.32
CA TYR A 398 2.80 2.65 19.74
C TYR A 398 4.17 2.13 20.20
N PHE A 399 4.81 1.24 19.44
CA PHE A 399 6.11 0.68 19.79
C PHE A 399 7.26 1.67 19.63
N GLU A 400 7.20 2.62 18.70
CA GLU A 400 8.17 3.72 18.60
C GLU A 400 8.04 4.66 19.81
N GLU A 401 6.81 5.04 20.18
CA GLU A 401 6.51 5.89 21.36
C GLU A 401 6.74 5.17 22.70
N THR A 402 6.76 3.84 22.69
CA THR A 402 6.94 2.97 23.87
C THR A 402 8.30 2.29 23.88
N SER A 403 9.09 2.44 22.83
CA SER A 403 10.45 1.91 22.72
C SER A 403 11.15 2.31 24.01
N LEU A 404 11.37 1.28 24.82
CA LEU A 404 11.61 1.45 26.24
C LEU A 404 12.86 2.30 26.37
N ASN A 405 12.76 3.44 27.06
CA ASN A 405 13.95 4.10 27.56
C ASN A 405 14.63 3.06 28.45
N LYS A 406 15.61 2.32 27.91
CA LYS A 406 16.32 1.28 28.64
C LYS A 406 16.84 1.94 29.90
N ARG A 407 16.51 1.39 31.06
CA ARG A 407 16.90 1.93 32.35
C ARG A 407 18.36 1.60 32.55
N VAL A 408 19.22 2.61 32.40
CA VAL A 408 20.66 2.43 32.40
C VAL A 408 21.26 2.97 33.68
N LEU A 409 21.99 2.11 34.37
CA LEU A 409 22.77 2.46 35.55
C LEU A 409 24.23 2.70 35.14
N VAL A 410 24.79 3.84 35.51
CA VAL A 410 26.19 4.17 35.20
C VAL A 410 27.07 3.85 36.41
N MET A 411 28.10 3.05 36.20
CA MET A 411 29.02 2.63 37.26
C MET A 411 30.47 2.98 36.92
N CYS A 412 31.22 3.50 37.88
CA CYS A 412 32.63 3.81 37.70
C CYS A 412 33.46 3.37 38.92
N ALA A 413 34.73 3.03 38.67
CA ALA A 413 35.72 2.80 39.73
C ALA A 413 36.25 4.08 40.37
N SER A 414 36.30 5.17 39.60
CA SER A 414 36.89 6.44 40.03
C SER A 414 35.78 7.41 40.43
N GLY A 415 36.09 8.31 41.37
CA GLY A 415 35.12 9.09 42.14
C GLY A 415 34.09 9.92 41.38
N VAL A 416 33.36 10.75 42.14
CA VAL A 416 32.14 11.46 41.71
C VAL A 416 32.27 12.24 40.39
N GLY A 417 33.47 12.76 40.04
CA GLY A 417 33.70 13.56 38.83
C GLY A 417 33.74 12.78 37.51
N THR A 418 34.46 11.67 37.44
CA THR A 418 34.59 10.84 36.21
C THR A 418 33.29 10.11 35.89
N SER A 419 32.57 9.70 36.93
CA SER A 419 31.25 9.08 36.81
C SER A 419 30.21 10.03 36.20
N LYS A 420 30.22 11.30 36.62
CA LYS A 420 29.36 12.35 36.04
C LYS A 420 29.69 12.65 34.59
N LEU A 421 30.98 12.59 34.20
CA LEU A 421 31.38 12.78 32.82
C LEU A 421 30.89 11.64 31.92
N LEU A 422 31.05 10.38 32.35
CA LEU A 422 30.53 9.21 31.62
C LEU A 422 29.01 9.30 31.46
N TYR A 423 28.29 9.60 32.56
CA TYR A 423 26.85 9.86 32.53
C TYR A 423 26.48 10.94 31.51
N ALA A 424 27.12 12.12 31.57
CA ALA A 424 26.82 13.22 30.67
C ALA A 424 27.11 12.87 29.20
N LYS A 425 28.15 12.07 28.94
CA LYS A 425 28.45 11.60 27.59
C LYS A 425 27.46 10.58 27.09
N ILE A 426 27.01 9.63 27.91
CA ILE A 426 25.97 8.68 27.51
C ILE A 426 24.68 9.43 27.21
N HIS A 427 24.23 10.28 28.14
CA HIS A 427 23.03 11.12 27.99
C HIS A 427 23.05 11.96 26.71
N ARG A 428 24.22 12.51 26.34
CA ARG A 428 24.35 13.33 25.13
C ARG A 428 24.31 12.52 23.84
N ASN A 429 24.85 11.31 23.82
CA ASN A 429 24.94 10.50 22.60
C ASN A 429 23.73 9.55 22.42
N PHE A 430 23.02 9.24 23.50
CA PHE A 430 21.87 8.33 23.55
C PHE A 430 20.77 8.93 24.44
N PRO A 431 20.13 10.05 24.01
CA PRO A 431 19.11 10.75 24.79
C PRO A 431 17.85 9.93 25.07
N GLU A 432 17.64 8.84 24.33
CA GLU A 432 16.55 7.88 24.50
C GLU A 432 16.72 6.96 25.72
N LEU A 433 17.90 6.88 26.34
CA LEU A 433 18.13 6.04 27.52
C LEU A 433 17.64 6.72 28.81
N ASP A 434 16.96 5.98 29.68
CA ASP A 434 16.60 6.45 31.03
C ASP A 434 17.78 6.20 31.97
N LEU A 435 18.63 7.20 32.14
CA LEU A 435 19.78 7.09 33.05
C LEU A 435 19.31 7.20 34.51
N VAL A 436 19.05 6.06 35.14
CA VAL A 436 18.47 5.98 36.50
C VAL A 436 19.39 6.47 37.61
N GLY A 437 20.69 6.56 37.35
CA GLY A 437 21.64 7.10 38.31
C GLY A 437 23.09 6.69 38.09
N ILE A 438 23.92 7.17 39.01
CA ILE A 438 25.35 6.89 39.08
C ILE A 438 25.63 6.23 40.42
N VAL A 439 26.25 5.05 40.40
CA VAL A 439 26.55 4.28 41.62
C VAL A 439 27.98 3.75 41.61
N SER A 440 28.53 3.49 42.80
CA SER A 440 29.75 2.71 42.92
C SER A 440 29.45 1.21 42.87
N LYS A 441 30.47 0.40 42.56
CA LYS A 441 30.35 -1.07 42.63
C LYS A 441 29.95 -1.56 44.02
N SER A 442 30.54 -0.98 45.07
CA SER A 442 30.23 -1.36 46.45
C SER A 442 28.76 -1.06 46.80
N ASP A 443 28.24 0.08 46.36
CA ASP A 443 26.86 0.48 46.65
C ASP A 443 25.86 -0.41 45.91
N TYR A 444 26.14 -0.71 44.64
CA TYR A 444 25.34 -1.64 43.85
C TYR A 444 25.36 -3.05 44.44
N GLU A 445 26.53 -3.59 44.81
CA GLU A 445 26.63 -4.93 45.39
C GLU A 445 25.93 -5.03 46.75
N SER A 446 25.87 -3.93 47.52
CA SER A 446 25.20 -3.88 48.83
C SER A 446 23.69 -3.66 48.73
N HIS A 447 23.21 -3.05 47.65
CA HIS A 447 21.81 -2.64 47.48
C HIS A 447 21.20 -3.05 46.13
N TYR A 448 21.65 -4.18 45.56
CA TYR A 448 21.25 -4.63 44.22
C TYR A 448 19.73 -4.77 44.04
N SER A 449 18.99 -5.04 45.12
CA SER A 449 17.53 -5.13 45.15
C SER A 449 16.82 -3.81 44.80
N GLN A 450 17.51 -2.66 44.90
CA GLN A 450 16.97 -1.36 44.47
C GLN A 450 17.02 -1.18 42.95
N TYR A 451 17.81 -1.99 42.25
CA TYR A 451 18.08 -1.88 40.82
C TYR A 451 17.45 -3.03 40.01
N VAL A 452 16.40 -3.68 40.54
CA VAL A 452 15.71 -4.81 39.89
C VAL A 452 15.12 -4.44 38.52
N ASN A 453 14.75 -3.17 38.33
CA ASN A 453 14.19 -2.64 37.08
C ASN A 453 15.25 -1.92 36.23
N VAL A 454 16.52 -2.31 36.31
CA VAL A 454 17.59 -1.80 35.44
C VAL A 454 17.80 -2.80 34.31
N ASP A 455 17.85 -2.32 33.07
CA ASP A 455 18.05 -3.16 31.90
C ASP A 455 19.54 -3.33 31.57
N LEU A 456 20.33 -2.31 31.88
CA LEU A 456 21.73 -2.22 31.48
C LEU A 456 22.58 -1.47 32.51
N ILE A 457 23.74 -2.03 32.83
CA ILE A 457 24.82 -1.34 33.55
C ILE A 457 25.93 -0.98 32.56
N VAL A 458 26.23 0.31 32.43
CA VAL A 458 27.45 0.77 31.73
C VAL A 458 28.52 1.04 32.78
N SER A 459 29.54 0.18 32.82
CA SER A 459 30.53 0.18 33.88
C SER A 459 31.96 0.42 33.38
N THR A 460 32.75 1.19 34.11
CA THR A 460 34.21 1.30 33.84
C THR A 460 35.03 0.19 34.47
N ILE A 461 34.40 -0.72 35.20
CA ILE A 461 35.04 -1.87 35.84
C ILE A 461 34.20 -3.14 35.72
N PRO A 462 34.83 -4.33 35.80
CA PRO A 462 34.09 -5.57 35.80
C PRO A 462 33.13 -5.67 36.99
N VAL A 463 31.87 -5.93 36.69
CA VAL A 463 30.77 -6.08 37.63
C VAL A 463 29.99 -7.32 37.22
N SER A 464 29.67 -8.17 38.20
CA SER A 464 28.80 -9.31 37.97
C SER A 464 27.36 -8.85 38.14
N PRO A 465 26.48 -9.02 37.14
CA PRO A 465 25.07 -8.72 37.29
C PRO A 465 24.46 -9.58 38.40
N ARG A 466 23.51 -9.02 39.14
CA ARG A 466 22.84 -9.65 40.28
C ARG A 466 21.36 -9.90 40.01
N ASN A 467 20.74 -9.15 39.10
CA ASN A 467 19.41 -9.44 38.56
C ASN A 467 19.51 -9.73 37.05
N ASN A 468 18.54 -9.25 36.25
CA ASN A 468 18.47 -9.50 34.80
C ASN A 468 19.25 -8.46 33.96
N GLU A 469 19.87 -7.47 34.60
CA GLU A 469 20.61 -6.43 33.90
C GLU A 469 21.82 -7.00 33.14
N GLN A 470 22.07 -6.47 31.95
CA GLN A 470 23.30 -6.75 31.21
C GLN A 470 24.40 -5.77 31.64
N VAL A 471 25.66 -6.13 31.41
CA VAL A 471 26.81 -5.28 31.76
C VAL A 471 27.66 -4.99 30.53
N ILE A 472 27.82 -3.70 30.20
CA ILE A 472 28.74 -3.23 29.18
C ILE A 472 29.93 -2.55 29.83
N LEU A 473 31.12 -3.09 29.56
CA LEU A 473 32.38 -2.43 29.92
C LEU A 473 32.67 -1.26 28.99
N SER A 474 32.95 -0.10 29.58
CA SER A 474 33.23 1.15 28.91
C SER A 474 34.44 1.89 29.49
N SER A 475 35.13 2.70 28.68
CA SER A 475 36.12 3.63 29.23
C SER A 475 35.45 4.81 29.93
N ALA A 476 36.12 5.41 30.94
CA ALA A 476 35.62 6.62 31.60
C ALA A 476 35.42 7.82 30.64
N MET A 477 36.10 7.80 29.49
CA MET A 477 36.03 8.85 28.48
C MET A 477 34.92 8.63 27.45
N PHE A 478 34.23 7.48 27.46
CA PHE A 478 33.19 7.12 26.51
C PHE A 478 33.58 7.42 25.06
N ASN A 479 34.63 6.73 24.62
CA ASN A 479 35.25 6.92 23.32
C ASN A 479 34.36 6.34 22.21
N MET A 480 34.77 6.47 20.95
CA MET A 480 33.95 6.02 19.81
C MET A 480 33.71 4.50 19.80
N GLN A 481 34.64 3.70 20.32
CA GLN A 481 34.45 2.25 20.43
C GLN A 481 33.39 1.92 21.49
N ASP A 482 33.39 2.63 22.61
CA ASP A 482 32.36 2.49 23.65
C ASP A 482 30.97 2.81 23.10
N ARG A 483 30.85 3.89 22.31
CA ARG A 483 29.59 4.28 21.63
C ARG A 483 29.12 3.20 20.67
N ASN A 484 30.00 2.72 19.80
CA ASN A 484 29.63 1.68 18.83
C ASN A 484 29.21 0.37 19.50
N ARG A 485 29.82 0.03 20.64
CA ARG A 485 29.44 -1.15 21.43
C ARG A 485 28.06 -0.97 22.07
N LEU A 486 27.80 0.19 22.68
CA LEU A 486 26.50 0.49 23.27
C LEU A 486 25.40 0.51 22.21
N SER A 487 25.63 1.20 21.08
CA SER A 487 24.70 1.24 19.94
C SER A 487 24.34 -0.17 19.46
N ARG A 488 25.35 -1.01 19.17
CA ARG A 488 25.11 -2.38 18.70
C ARG A 488 24.29 -3.19 19.70
N TYR A 489 24.56 -3.04 20.99
CA TYR A 489 23.79 -3.73 22.02
C TYR A 489 22.32 -3.29 22.02
N LEU A 490 22.06 -1.98 21.94
CA LEU A 490 20.70 -1.45 21.89
C LEU A 490 19.97 -1.94 20.64
N ASP A 491 20.63 -1.95 19.48
CA ASP A 491 20.06 -2.46 18.23
C ASP A 491 19.69 -3.95 18.30
N GLU A 492 20.54 -4.77 18.95
CA GLU A 492 20.32 -6.21 19.13
C GLU A 492 19.20 -6.52 20.16
N HIS A 493 18.93 -5.62 21.11
CA HIS A 493 18.03 -5.85 22.26
C HIS A 493 16.81 -4.89 22.31
N ASN A 494 16.51 -4.23 21.20
CA ASN A 494 15.28 -3.45 20.96
C ASN A 494 14.15 -4.30 20.32
N VAL A 495 14.32 -5.63 20.25
CA VAL A 495 13.51 -6.52 19.40
C VAL A 495 12.75 -7.60 20.20
N ASP A 496 12.41 -7.33 21.45
CA ASP A 496 11.53 -8.21 22.25
C ASP A 496 10.08 -7.71 22.30
#